data_AF-A0A8T0M436-F1
#
_entry.id   AF-A0A8T0M436-F1
#
_cell.length_a   1.000
_cell.length_b   1.000
_cell.length_c   1.000
_cell.angle_alpha   90.00
_cell.angle_beta   90.00
_cell.angle_gamma   90.00
#
_symmetry.space_group_name_H-M   'P 1'
#
loop_
_entity.id
_entity.type
_entity.pdbx_description
1 polymer ?
#
loop_
_entity_poly.entity_id
_entity_poly.type
_entity_poly.pdbx_seq_one_letter_code
_entity_poly.pdbx_strand_id
1 'polypeptide(L)'
;MRTLHHLPLQSLSTLQSRLQHASSIKNLVGVIGLGQMGGRMADNLRKNGHKLVVCDPVPASVQAQVAKGGAIAAANAKEVAEQCDTIITMLPSTAIVEGVYLGDDGIHKALRDDHLLLDSSTIDPIFTKKLSDELHKRGATFVDAPVSGGVAGAQNGTLTFMVGGTAEEFERVKPLLGAMGKNLVHCGGSSTGQIAKLCNNLAAAIQLTSVAEATNLGVALGIDPQVLAKYVQPLL
;
A
#
# COMPACT_ATOMS: atom_id res chain seq x y z
N MET A 1 -22.61 -44.77 33.15
CA MET A 1 -22.54 -45.31 31.77
C MET A 1 -23.30 -44.37 30.84
N ARG A 2 -22.67 -43.29 30.37
CA ARG A 2 -23.19 -42.41 29.30
C ARG A 2 -21.99 -41.83 28.56
N THR A 3 -22.09 -41.92 27.25
CA THR A 3 -21.04 -41.89 26.22
C THR A 3 -20.40 -40.52 26.04
N LEU A 4 -19.06 -40.49 26.05
CA LEU A 4 -18.26 -39.39 25.53
C LEU A 4 -18.46 -39.31 24.01
N HIS A 5 -19.06 -38.24 23.52
CA HIS A 5 -19.15 -37.97 22.09
C HIS A 5 -17.76 -37.57 21.57
N HIS A 6 -17.21 -38.44 20.72
CA HIS A 6 -16.02 -38.17 19.91
C HIS A 6 -16.26 -36.97 19.00
N LEU A 7 -15.54 -35.88 19.23
CA LEU A 7 -15.28 -34.87 18.20
C LEU A 7 -14.41 -35.51 17.11
N PRO A 8 -14.76 -35.38 15.81
CA PRO A 8 -13.99 -36.00 14.73
C PRO A 8 -12.61 -35.35 14.63
N LEU A 9 -11.57 -36.19 14.67
CA LEU A 9 -10.14 -35.84 14.54
C LEU A 9 -9.77 -35.13 13.22
N GLN A 10 -10.71 -34.94 12.30
CA GLN A 10 -10.49 -34.22 11.03
C GLN A 10 -10.49 -32.70 11.19
N SER A 11 -11.00 -32.12 12.29
CA SER A 11 -11.08 -30.65 12.44
C SER A 11 -9.77 -29.99 12.89
N LEU A 12 -8.94 -30.70 13.66
CA LEU A 12 -7.68 -30.18 14.21
C LEU A 12 -6.58 -30.06 13.15
N SER A 13 -6.52 -30.99 12.19
CA SER A 13 -5.52 -30.95 11.11
C SER A 13 -5.80 -29.84 10.10
N THR A 14 -7.08 -29.54 9.82
CA THR A 14 -7.47 -28.43 8.93
C THR A 14 -7.31 -27.07 9.61
N LEU A 15 -7.54 -26.98 10.92
CA LEU A 15 -7.24 -25.79 11.73
C LEU A 15 -5.72 -25.59 11.85
N GLN A 16 -4.94 -26.65 12.06
CA GLN A 16 -3.48 -26.58 12.07
C GLN A 16 -2.90 -26.24 10.70
N SER A 17 -3.46 -26.74 9.59
CA SER A 17 -3.00 -26.36 8.25
C SER A 17 -3.32 -24.90 7.92
N ARG A 18 -4.49 -24.38 8.35
CA ARG A 18 -4.83 -22.95 8.24
C ARG A 18 -3.98 -22.05 9.14
N LEU A 19 -3.63 -22.51 10.35
CA LEU A 19 -2.72 -21.81 11.26
C LEU A 19 -1.26 -21.87 10.78
N GLN A 20 -0.85 -22.96 10.11
CA GLN A 20 0.45 -23.05 9.43
C GLN A 20 0.52 -22.15 8.19
N HIS A 21 -0.57 -22.00 7.43
CA HIS A 21 -0.67 -21.01 6.34
C HIS A 21 -0.67 -19.56 6.86
N ALA A 22 -1.22 -19.31 8.04
CA ALA A 22 -1.17 -18.00 8.69
C ALA A 22 0.24 -17.64 9.24
N SER A 23 1.18 -18.59 9.28
CA SER A 23 2.45 -18.48 10.02
C SER A 23 3.71 -18.38 9.14
N SER A 24 3.60 -18.23 7.81
CA SER A 24 4.80 -18.09 6.97
C SER A 24 4.56 -17.27 5.70
N ILE A 25 4.38 -15.95 5.84
CA ILE A 25 4.77 -15.03 4.76
C ILE A 25 6.31 -14.91 4.77
N LYS A 26 6.99 -16.03 4.53
CA LYS A 26 8.42 -16.08 4.20
C LYS A 26 8.63 -16.22 2.68
N ASN A 27 7.71 -15.66 1.90
CA ASN A 27 7.83 -15.55 0.45
C ASN A 27 8.28 -14.13 0.09
N LEU A 28 8.93 -14.01 -1.06
CA LEU A 28 9.38 -12.74 -1.61
C LEU A 28 8.20 -11.77 -1.76
N VAL A 29 8.40 -10.52 -1.34
CA VAL A 29 7.44 -9.42 -1.56
C VAL A 29 7.91 -8.59 -2.75
N GLY A 30 7.06 -8.46 -3.74
CA GLY A 30 7.30 -7.60 -4.89
C GLY A 30 7.09 -6.13 -4.51
N VAL A 31 8.03 -5.25 -4.82
CA VAL A 31 7.86 -3.80 -4.67
C VAL A 31 8.11 -3.13 -6.02
N ILE A 32 7.07 -2.53 -6.59
CA ILE A 32 7.15 -1.83 -7.86
C ILE A 32 6.93 -0.34 -7.62
N GLY A 33 7.94 0.46 -8.00
CA GLY A 33 8.02 1.87 -7.66
C GLY A 33 8.89 2.10 -6.43
N LEU A 34 10.09 2.62 -6.64
CA LEU A 34 11.15 2.81 -5.66
C LEU A 34 11.51 4.29 -5.48
N GLY A 35 10.58 5.19 -5.81
CA GLY A 35 10.68 6.63 -5.57
C GLY A 35 10.68 6.98 -4.07
N GLN A 36 10.44 8.25 -3.75
CA GLN A 36 10.59 8.75 -2.37
C GLN A 36 9.74 7.99 -1.34
N MET A 37 8.54 7.57 -1.71
CA MET A 37 7.67 6.78 -0.84
C MET A 37 8.03 5.28 -0.90
N GLY A 38 7.93 4.68 -2.09
CA GLY A 38 8.10 3.23 -2.28
C GLY A 38 9.46 2.69 -1.86
N GLY A 39 10.55 3.44 -2.10
CA GLY A 39 11.89 3.03 -1.67
C GLY A 39 12.06 2.98 -0.15
N ARG A 40 11.37 3.85 0.60
CA ARG A 40 11.38 3.86 2.08
C ARG A 40 10.44 2.81 2.66
N MET A 41 9.33 2.56 1.98
CA MET A 41 8.45 1.43 2.29
C MET A 41 9.18 0.10 2.14
N ALA A 42 9.92 -0.09 1.05
CA ALA A 42 10.80 -1.25 0.84
C ALA A 42 11.82 -1.40 1.99
N ASP A 43 12.44 -0.31 2.43
CA ASP A 43 13.35 -0.34 3.58
C ASP A 43 12.68 -0.84 4.85
N ASN A 44 11.44 -0.44 5.13
CA ASN A 44 10.71 -0.92 6.31
C ASN A 44 10.30 -2.38 6.20
N LEU A 45 9.86 -2.84 5.03
CA LEU A 45 9.61 -4.26 4.78
C LEU A 45 10.86 -5.09 5.06
N ARG A 46 12.01 -4.67 4.53
CA ARG A 46 13.30 -5.34 4.75
C ARG A 46 13.70 -5.36 6.23
N LYS A 47 13.55 -4.24 6.95
CA LYS A 47 13.83 -4.16 8.40
C LYS A 47 12.96 -5.12 9.22
N ASN A 48 11.75 -5.41 8.74
CA ASN A 48 10.84 -6.39 9.35
C ASN A 48 11.04 -7.82 8.83
N GLY A 49 12.15 -8.09 8.14
CA GLY A 49 12.56 -9.45 7.76
C GLY A 49 12.03 -9.95 6.41
N HIS A 50 11.33 -9.11 5.63
CA HIS A 50 10.89 -9.49 4.29
C HIS A 50 12.08 -9.48 3.30
N LYS A 51 12.11 -10.49 2.43
CA LYS A 51 12.97 -10.48 1.23
C LYS A 51 12.17 -9.89 0.08
N LEU A 52 12.82 -9.10 -0.77
CA LEU A 52 12.14 -8.31 -1.79
C LEU A 52 12.54 -8.70 -3.21
N VAL A 53 11.60 -8.58 -4.14
CA VAL A 53 11.89 -8.41 -5.57
C VAL A 53 11.49 -6.98 -5.92
N VAL A 54 12.41 -6.19 -6.46
CA VAL A 54 12.22 -4.76 -6.67
C VAL A 54 12.30 -4.39 -8.14
N CYS A 55 11.42 -3.50 -8.58
CA CYS A 55 11.36 -3.01 -9.94
C CYS A 55 11.06 -1.51 -9.95
N ASP A 56 11.80 -0.76 -10.76
CA ASP A 56 11.58 0.66 -11.01
C ASP A 56 12.18 1.03 -12.37
N PRO A 57 11.56 1.92 -13.16
CA PRO A 57 12.12 2.37 -14.43
C PRO A 57 13.45 3.12 -14.28
N VAL A 58 13.79 3.62 -13.08
CA VAL A 58 15.05 4.31 -12.79
C VAL A 58 16.07 3.28 -12.26
N PRO A 59 17.11 2.91 -13.05
CA PRO A 59 18.05 1.86 -12.65
C PRO A 59 18.80 2.16 -11.35
N ALA A 60 19.12 3.43 -11.10
CA ALA A 60 19.78 3.87 -9.87
C ALA A 60 18.95 3.56 -8.62
N SER A 61 17.61 3.67 -8.69
CA SER A 61 16.71 3.35 -7.58
C SER A 61 16.74 1.86 -7.25
N VAL A 62 16.74 1.01 -8.28
CA VAL A 62 16.85 -0.46 -8.15
C VAL A 62 18.20 -0.84 -7.55
N GLN A 63 19.30 -0.32 -8.10
CA GLN A 63 20.66 -0.59 -7.62
C GLN A 63 20.83 -0.18 -6.15
N ALA A 64 20.32 0.98 -5.76
CA ALA A 64 20.38 1.45 -4.39
C ALA A 64 19.63 0.54 -3.41
N GLN A 65 18.53 -0.09 -3.84
CA GLN A 65 17.81 -1.06 -3.00
C GLN A 65 18.54 -2.41 -2.92
N VAL A 66 19.01 -2.93 -4.04
CA VAL A 66 19.77 -4.20 -4.08
C VAL A 66 21.05 -4.10 -3.25
N ALA A 67 21.77 -2.98 -3.32
CA ALA A 67 23.01 -2.76 -2.57
C ALA A 67 22.82 -2.83 -1.03
N LYS A 68 21.61 -2.63 -0.51
CA LYS A 68 21.29 -2.76 0.92
C LYS A 68 21.15 -4.22 1.38
N GLY A 69 21.16 -5.18 0.45
CA GLY A 69 20.94 -6.60 0.70
C GLY A 69 19.46 -6.95 0.95
N GLY A 70 19.11 -8.23 0.76
CA GLY A 70 17.73 -8.71 0.99
C GLY A 70 16.73 -8.34 -0.11
N ALA A 71 17.19 -7.76 -1.22
CA ALA A 71 16.39 -7.47 -2.41
C ALA A 71 17.09 -8.00 -3.68
N ILE A 72 16.31 -8.48 -4.64
CA ILE A 72 16.76 -8.81 -5.99
C ILE A 72 16.03 -7.95 -7.01
N ALA A 73 16.68 -7.62 -8.13
CA ALA A 73 16.09 -6.82 -9.19
C ALA A 73 15.24 -7.67 -10.14
N ALA A 74 14.15 -7.10 -10.61
CA ALA A 74 13.39 -7.58 -11.77
C ALA A 74 13.39 -6.49 -12.86
N ALA A 75 13.34 -6.88 -14.13
CA ALA A 75 13.39 -5.93 -15.24
C ALA A 75 12.05 -5.22 -15.48
N ASN A 76 10.93 -5.86 -15.12
CA ASN A 76 9.58 -5.35 -15.34
C ASN A 76 8.58 -5.94 -14.33
N ALA A 77 7.33 -5.48 -14.42
CA ALA A 77 6.26 -5.85 -13.50
C ALA A 77 5.84 -7.33 -13.64
N LYS A 78 5.86 -7.88 -14.85
CA LYS A 78 5.63 -9.31 -15.12
C LYS A 78 6.64 -10.18 -14.36
N GLU A 79 7.93 -9.88 -14.45
CA GLU A 79 8.99 -10.62 -13.76
C GLU A 79 8.87 -10.55 -12.23
N VAL A 80 8.39 -9.44 -11.68
CA VAL A 80 8.06 -9.36 -10.25
C VAL A 80 6.93 -10.33 -9.92
N ALA A 81 5.87 -10.35 -10.72
CA ALA A 81 4.72 -11.22 -10.51
C ALA A 81 5.06 -12.70 -10.66
N GLU A 82 5.98 -13.08 -11.54
CA GLU A 82 6.50 -14.45 -11.68
C GLU A 82 7.19 -14.96 -10.40
N GLN A 83 7.80 -14.06 -9.64
CA GLN A 83 8.62 -14.42 -8.46
C GLN A 83 7.92 -14.20 -7.12
N CYS A 84 6.87 -13.38 -7.09
CA CYS A 84 6.21 -12.96 -5.85
C CYS A 84 4.72 -13.30 -5.86
N ASP A 85 4.20 -13.77 -4.73
CA ASP A 85 2.76 -13.97 -4.53
C ASP A 85 2.09 -12.73 -3.93
N THR A 86 2.87 -11.85 -3.31
CA THR A 86 2.40 -10.58 -2.75
C THR A 86 3.19 -9.44 -3.37
N ILE A 87 2.49 -8.46 -3.95
CA ILE A 87 3.09 -7.35 -4.68
C ILE A 87 2.49 -6.06 -4.17
N ILE A 88 3.33 -5.09 -3.83
CA ILE A 88 2.93 -3.72 -3.52
C ILE A 88 3.41 -2.78 -4.63
N THR A 89 2.51 -1.90 -5.06
CA THR A 89 2.80 -0.82 -6.00
C THR A 89 2.71 0.54 -5.29
N MET A 90 3.62 1.45 -5.62
CA MET A 90 3.62 2.83 -5.13
C MET A 90 4.07 3.76 -6.25
N LEU A 91 3.10 4.21 -7.04
CA LEU A 91 3.30 4.79 -8.36
C LEU A 91 2.70 6.21 -8.48
N PRO A 92 3.13 7.01 -9.47
CA PRO A 92 2.82 8.44 -9.51
C PRO A 92 1.41 8.78 -10.02
N SER A 93 0.79 7.89 -10.81
CA SER A 93 -0.46 8.21 -11.50
C SER A 93 -1.23 6.96 -11.93
N THR A 94 -2.53 7.14 -12.20
CA THR A 94 -3.43 6.10 -12.72
C THR A 94 -2.88 5.45 -13.99
N ALA A 95 -2.38 6.23 -14.95
CA ALA A 95 -1.86 5.70 -16.22
C ALA A 95 -0.63 4.79 -16.01
N ILE A 96 0.22 5.11 -15.03
CA ILE A 96 1.39 4.28 -14.71
C ILE A 96 0.94 3.00 -13.99
N VAL A 97 -0.03 3.08 -13.08
CA VAL A 97 -0.65 1.89 -12.47
C VAL A 97 -1.26 1.00 -13.54
N GLU A 98 -2.04 1.56 -14.46
CA GLU A 98 -2.62 0.81 -15.57
C GLU A 98 -1.55 0.10 -16.42
N GLY A 99 -0.47 0.78 -16.78
CA GLY A 99 0.65 0.16 -17.49
C GLY A 99 1.33 -0.98 -16.70
N VAL A 100 1.54 -0.79 -15.40
CA VAL A 100 2.17 -1.80 -14.52
C VAL A 100 1.29 -3.03 -14.34
N TYR A 101 -0.04 -2.88 -14.27
CA TYR A 101 -0.94 -4.01 -14.09
C TYR A 101 -1.35 -4.65 -15.43
N LEU A 102 -1.75 -3.84 -16.40
CA LEU A 102 -2.45 -4.27 -17.62
C LEU A 102 -1.65 -4.07 -18.92
N GLY A 103 -0.47 -3.45 -18.87
CA GLY A 103 0.41 -3.25 -20.04
C GLY A 103 1.11 -4.52 -20.53
N ASP A 104 1.89 -4.38 -21.60
CA ASP A 104 2.52 -5.51 -22.31
C ASP A 104 3.41 -6.38 -21.41
N ASP A 105 4.17 -5.75 -20.51
CA ASP A 105 4.99 -6.39 -19.46
C ASP A 105 4.35 -6.27 -18.07
N GLY A 106 3.03 -6.18 -18.02
CA GLY A 106 2.28 -5.95 -16.78
C GLY A 106 2.08 -7.20 -15.93
N ILE A 107 1.72 -6.99 -14.66
CA ILE A 107 1.43 -8.04 -13.66
C ILE A 107 0.44 -9.07 -14.21
N HIS A 108 -0.59 -8.64 -14.98
CA HIS A 108 -1.63 -9.53 -15.49
C HIS A 108 -1.10 -10.67 -16.39
N LYS A 109 0.09 -10.52 -16.99
CA LYS A 109 0.71 -11.53 -17.86
C LYS A 109 1.24 -12.75 -17.09
N ALA A 110 1.49 -12.60 -15.80
CA ALA A 110 1.98 -13.65 -14.92
C ALA A 110 1.08 -13.87 -13.70
N LEU A 111 -0.18 -13.43 -13.81
CA LEU A 111 -1.17 -13.52 -12.75
C LEU A 111 -1.45 -14.98 -12.41
N ARG A 112 -1.49 -15.29 -11.12
CA ARG A 112 -1.82 -16.61 -10.58
C ARG A 112 -2.98 -16.48 -9.60
N ASP A 113 -3.67 -17.59 -9.39
CA ASP A 113 -4.59 -17.72 -8.25
C ASP A 113 -3.83 -17.38 -6.95
N ASP A 114 -4.54 -16.77 -6.01
CA ASP A 114 -4.03 -16.31 -4.71
C ASP A 114 -3.03 -15.14 -4.74
N HIS A 115 -2.69 -14.57 -5.90
CA HIS A 115 -1.92 -13.33 -5.96
C HIS A 115 -2.56 -12.25 -5.08
N LEU A 116 -1.78 -11.63 -4.21
CA LEU A 116 -2.21 -10.54 -3.36
C LEU A 116 -1.55 -9.24 -3.83
N LEU A 117 -2.35 -8.38 -4.43
CA LEU A 117 -1.92 -7.17 -5.10
C LEU A 117 -2.38 -5.95 -4.30
N LEU A 118 -1.44 -5.18 -3.76
CA LEU A 118 -1.71 -3.99 -2.97
C LEU A 118 -1.27 -2.75 -3.76
N ASP A 119 -2.21 -1.86 -4.07
CA ASP A 119 -1.87 -0.56 -4.65
C ASP A 119 -1.88 0.51 -3.57
N SER A 120 -0.69 1.03 -3.23
CA SER A 120 -0.52 2.14 -2.28
C SER A 120 -0.38 3.51 -2.96
N SER A 121 -0.54 3.55 -4.28
CA SER A 121 -0.59 4.79 -5.05
C SER A 121 -1.83 5.62 -4.69
N THR A 122 -1.82 6.92 -5.01
CA THR A 122 -3.04 7.74 -4.99
C THR A 122 -3.53 7.93 -6.42
N ILE A 123 -4.64 7.30 -6.78
CA ILE A 123 -5.15 7.22 -8.16
C ILE A 123 -6.68 7.39 -8.23
N ASP A 124 -7.21 7.37 -9.45
CA ASP A 124 -8.65 7.49 -9.70
C ASP A 124 -9.45 6.30 -9.13
N PRO A 125 -10.39 6.52 -8.19
CA PRO A 125 -11.20 5.45 -7.59
C PRO A 125 -12.09 4.72 -8.60
N ILE A 126 -12.50 5.37 -9.70
CA ILE A 126 -13.30 4.73 -10.75
C ILE A 126 -12.45 3.68 -11.47
N PHE A 127 -11.22 4.05 -11.84
CA PHE A 127 -10.26 3.10 -12.40
C PHE A 127 -9.90 2.00 -11.40
N THR A 128 -9.61 2.34 -10.14
CA THR A 128 -9.30 1.36 -9.08
C THR A 128 -10.38 0.30 -8.95
N LYS A 129 -11.65 0.70 -8.97
CA LYS A 129 -12.78 -0.23 -8.89
C LYS A 129 -12.80 -1.19 -10.09
N LYS A 130 -12.62 -0.66 -11.31
CA LYS A 130 -12.56 -1.48 -12.54
C LYS A 130 -11.37 -2.46 -12.52
N LEU A 131 -10.20 -1.98 -12.11
CA LEU A 131 -8.99 -2.80 -11.99
C LEU A 131 -9.19 -3.92 -10.97
N SER A 132 -9.74 -3.58 -9.80
CA SER A 132 -10.07 -4.56 -8.75
C SER A 132 -11.03 -5.63 -9.26
N ASP A 133 -12.11 -5.25 -9.94
CA ASP A 133 -13.08 -6.21 -10.49
C ASP A 133 -12.45 -7.11 -11.55
N GLU A 134 -11.56 -6.58 -12.39
CA GLU A 134 -10.86 -7.35 -13.43
C GLU A 134 -9.88 -8.37 -12.84
N LEU A 135 -9.11 -7.98 -11.82
CA LEU A 135 -8.12 -8.86 -11.19
C LEU A 135 -8.81 -9.97 -10.37
N HIS A 136 -9.90 -9.64 -9.66
CA HIS A 136 -10.71 -10.63 -8.94
C HIS A 136 -11.34 -11.68 -9.85
N LYS A 137 -11.82 -11.30 -11.04
CA LYS A 137 -12.34 -12.25 -12.05
C LYS A 137 -11.29 -13.26 -12.51
N ARG A 138 -10.00 -12.92 -12.38
CA ARG A 138 -8.86 -13.73 -12.80
C ARG A 138 -8.19 -14.47 -11.63
N GLY A 139 -8.85 -14.54 -10.46
CA GLY A 139 -8.39 -15.31 -9.30
C GLY A 139 -7.42 -14.59 -8.36
N ALA A 140 -7.02 -13.35 -8.68
CA ALA A 140 -6.16 -12.55 -7.82
C ALA A 140 -6.97 -11.67 -6.86
N THR A 141 -6.40 -11.36 -5.70
CA THR A 141 -6.92 -10.39 -4.75
C THR A 141 -6.28 -9.02 -4.99
N PHE A 142 -7.10 -7.98 -5.13
CA PHE A 142 -6.62 -6.60 -5.26
C PHE A 142 -7.19 -5.70 -4.17
N VAL A 143 -6.29 -5.01 -3.45
CA VAL A 143 -6.61 -4.11 -2.34
C VAL A 143 -5.99 -2.74 -2.60
N ASP A 144 -6.80 -1.68 -2.57
CA ASP A 144 -6.29 -0.31 -2.59
C ASP A 144 -5.97 0.15 -1.16
N ALA A 145 -4.75 0.64 -0.96
CA ALA A 145 -4.23 1.07 0.34
C ALA A 145 -3.41 2.37 0.25
N PRO A 146 -3.96 3.47 -0.31
CA PRO A 146 -3.27 4.75 -0.36
C PRO A 146 -2.83 5.25 1.03
N VAL A 147 -1.79 6.07 1.05
CA VAL A 147 -1.10 6.44 2.30
C VAL A 147 -1.18 7.92 2.66
N SER A 148 -1.08 8.22 3.95
CA SER A 148 -0.80 9.55 4.50
C SER A 148 0.39 9.53 5.45
N GLY A 149 1.00 10.69 5.71
CA GLY A 149 2.19 10.86 6.56
C GLY A 149 3.48 11.26 5.82
N GLY A 150 3.43 11.30 4.48
CA GLY A 150 4.52 11.79 3.62
C GLY A 150 5.83 11.02 3.77
N VAL A 151 6.92 11.62 3.29
CA VAL A 151 8.25 11.01 3.27
C VAL A 151 8.76 10.68 4.68
N ALA A 152 8.48 11.54 5.66
CA ALA A 152 8.85 11.31 7.06
C ALA A 152 8.13 10.07 7.63
N GLY A 153 6.82 9.93 7.38
CA GLY A 153 6.08 8.74 7.77
C GLY A 153 6.59 7.48 7.09
N ALA A 154 6.91 7.55 5.80
CA ALA A 154 7.48 6.43 5.05
C ALA A 154 8.88 6.04 5.56
N GLN A 155 9.73 6.99 5.92
CA GLN A 155 11.06 6.71 6.48
C GLN A 155 10.98 5.98 7.83
N ASN A 156 10.00 6.36 8.65
CA ASN A 156 9.90 5.95 10.05
C ASN A 156 8.96 4.75 10.25
N GLY A 157 8.34 4.23 9.19
CA GLY A 157 7.37 3.12 9.29
C GLY A 157 6.11 3.55 10.04
N THR A 158 5.68 4.80 9.89
CA THR A 158 4.54 5.37 10.62
C THR A 158 3.44 5.88 9.70
N LEU A 159 3.37 5.37 8.47
CA LEU A 159 2.31 5.73 7.54
C LEU A 159 0.93 5.39 8.11
N THR A 160 -0.05 6.19 7.70
CA THR A 160 -1.46 5.81 7.77
C THR A 160 -1.85 5.19 6.44
N PHE A 161 -2.37 3.96 6.45
CA PHE A 161 -2.95 3.29 5.29
C PHE A 161 -4.48 3.37 5.37
N MET A 162 -5.10 3.87 4.30
CA MET A 162 -6.55 3.90 4.10
C MET A 162 -6.92 2.76 3.17
N VAL A 163 -7.51 1.69 3.69
CA VAL A 163 -7.59 0.39 3.00
C VAL A 163 -9.02 0.13 2.50
N GLY A 164 -9.19 0.06 1.19
CA GLY A 164 -10.40 -0.41 0.51
C GLY A 164 -10.30 -1.89 0.16
N GLY A 165 -11.28 -2.68 0.58
CA GLY A 165 -11.34 -4.13 0.37
C GLY A 165 -12.38 -4.80 1.25
N THR A 166 -12.62 -6.09 1.05
CA THR A 166 -13.44 -6.88 1.99
C THR A 166 -12.80 -6.92 3.39
N ALA A 167 -13.55 -7.33 4.41
CA ALA A 167 -13.00 -7.46 5.77
C ALA A 167 -11.91 -8.54 5.81
N GLU A 168 -12.08 -9.60 5.02
CA GLU A 168 -11.13 -10.69 4.84
C GLU A 168 -9.85 -10.21 4.16
N GLU A 169 -9.97 -9.41 3.10
CA GLU A 169 -8.85 -8.76 2.42
C GLU A 169 -8.08 -7.84 3.36
N PHE A 170 -8.79 -7.02 4.14
CA PHE A 170 -8.19 -6.12 5.12
C PHE A 170 -7.32 -6.88 6.13
N GLU A 171 -7.86 -7.93 6.75
CA GLU A 171 -7.09 -8.75 7.69
C GLU A 171 -5.92 -9.48 7.03
N ARG A 172 -6.05 -9.88 5.74
CA ARG A 172 -4.97 -10.50 4.98
C ARG A 172 -3.80 -9.55 4.72
N VAL A 173 -4.06 -8.28 4.40
CA VAL A 173 -2.99 -7.29 4.11
C VAL A 173 -2.37 -6.67 5.36
N LYS A 174 -3.09 -6.70 6.49
CA LYS A 174 -2.72 -6.04 7.74
C LYS A 174 -1.30 -6.34 8.25
N PRO A 175 -0.80 -7.60 8.23
CA PRO A 175 0.57 -7.88 8.66
C PRO A 175 1.62 -7.17 7.81
N LEU A 176 1.43 -7.14 6.48
CA LEU A 176 2.34 -6.48 5.55
C LEU A 176 2.29 -4.96 5.73
N LEU A 177 1.09 -4.38 5.80
CA LEU A 177 0.93 -2.93 6.00
C LEU A 177 1.49 -2.48 7.36
N GLY A 178 1.33 -3.30 8.39
CA GLY A 178 1.88 -3.05 9.74
C GLY A 178 3.41 -2.97 9.78
N ALA A 179 4.11 -3.57 8.81
CA ALA A 179 5.56 -3.40 8.69
C ALA A 179 5.97 -2.00 8.20
N MET A 180 5.06 -1.24 7.60
CA MET A 180 5.33 0.07 6.97
C MET A 180 4.54 1.23 7.58
N GLY A 181 3.55 0.93 8.43
CA GLY A 181 2.61 1.90 8.97
C GLY A 181 2.22 1.64 10.41
N LYS A 182 1.71 2.68 11.07
CA LYS A 182 1.22 2.62 12.46
C LYS A 182 -0.29 2.73 12.58
N ASN A 183 -0.96 3.25 11.56
CA ASN A 183 -2.40 3.42 11.56
C ASN A 183 -2.98 2.76 10.31
N LEU A 184 -3.81 1.72 10.49
CA LEU A 184 -4.42 0.97 9.40
C LEU A 184 -5.93 1.12 9.53
N VAL A 185 -6.55 1.81 8.57
CA VAL A 185 -7.97 2.14 8.61
C VAL A 185 -8.69 1.35 7.53
N HIS A 186 -9.63 0.48 7.90
CA HIS A 186 -10.51 -0.18 6.94
C HIS A 186 -11.59 0.81 6.50
N CYS A 187 -11.56 1.19 5.22
CA CYS A 187 -12.42 2.23 4.65
C CYS A 187 -13.71 1.65 4.03
N GLY A 188 -13.95 0.34 4.11
CA GLY A 188 -15.03 -0.35 3.41
C GLY A 188 -14.50 -1.11 2.19
N GLY A 189 -15.38 -1.34 1.20
CA GLY A 189 -15.08 -2.19 0.05
C GLY A 189 -14.04 -1.65 -0.94
N SER A 190 -13.88 -2.35 -2.06
CA SER A 190 -12.98 -1.94 -3.15
C SER A 190 -13.16 -0.47 -3.55
N SER A 191 -12.04 0.22 -3.76
CA SER A 191 -11.86 1.64 -4.08
C SER A 191 -12.17 2.66 -2.98
N THR A 192 -12.70 2.25 -1.82
CA THR A 192 -13.02 3.22 -0.77
C THR A 192 -11.79 3.78 -0.06
N GLY A 193 -10.65 3.11 -0.11
CA GLY A 193 -9.36 3.65 0.35
C GLY A 193 -8.95 4.86 -0.49
N GLN A 194 -9.05 4.76 -1.82
CA GLN A 194 -8.82 5.89 -2.74
C GLN A 194 -9.81 7.03 -2.51
N ILE A 195 -11.09 6.72 -2.32
CA ILE A 195 -12.11 7.75 -2.01
C ILE A 195 -11.75 8.49 -0.71
N ALA A 196 -11.43 7.74 0.36
CA ALA A 196 -11.00 8.33 1.63
C ALA A 196 -9.76 9.21 1.47
N LYS A 197 -8.77 8.75 0.68
CA LYS A 197 -7.54 9.50 0.41
C LYS A 197 -7.82 10.79 -0.37
N LEU A 198 -8.70 10.75 -1.37
CA LEU A 198 -9.10 11.93 -2.14
C LEU A 198 -9.81 12.95 -1.26
N CYS A 199 -10.76 12.52 -0.42
CA CYS A 199 -11.41 13.40 0.54
C CYS A 199 -10.40 14.03 1.51
N ASN A 200 -9.46 13.25 2.04
CA ASN A 200 -8.40 13.75 2.92
C ASN A 200 -7.52 14.80 2.21
N ASN A 201 -7.09 14.54 0.97
CA ASN A 201 -6.26 15.47 0.23
C ASN A 201 -7.01 16.74 -0.17
N LEU A 202 -8.29 16.63 -0.53
CA LEU A 202 -9.13 17.79 -0.82
C LEU A 202 -9.27 18.70 0.42
N ALA A 203 -9.58 18.11 1.58
CA ALA A 203 -9.66 18.85 2.83
C ALA A 203 -8.33 19.54 3.17
N ALA A 204 -7.20 18.84 3.03
CA ALA A 204 -5.87 19.40 3.26
C ALA A 204 -5.56 20.57 2.31
N ALA A 205 -5.94 20.47 1.03
CA ALA A 205 -5.74 21.53 0.06
C ALA A 205 -6.55 22.78 0.41
N ILE A 206 -7.84 22.64 0.75
CA ILE A 206 -8.70 23.75 1.15
C ILE A 206 -8.14 24.46 2.39
N GLN A 207 -7.70 23.69 3.39
CA GLN A 207 -7.11 24.24 4.61
C GLN A 207 -5.81 25.00 4.31
N LEU A 208 -4.94 24.44 3.47
CA LEU A 208 -3.70 25.09 3.06
C LEU A 208 -3.97 26.42 2.34
N THR A 209 -4.92 26.44 1.40
CA THR A 209 -5.33 27.67 0.71
C THR A 209 -5.88 28.70 1.70
N SER A 210 -6.73 28.27 2.63
CA SER A 210 -7.30 29.15 3.65
C SER A 210 -6.22 29.80 4.52
N VAL A 211 -5.23 29.02 4.98
CA VAL A 211 -4.09 29.52 5.75
C VAL A 211 -3.24 30.47 4.92
N ALA A 212 -2.98 30.15 3.64
CA ALA A 212 -2.20 30.99 2.75
C ALA A 212 -2.88 32.35 2.52
N GLU A 213 -4.19 32.38 2.24
CA GLU A 213 -4.95 33.61 2.04
C GLU A 213 -5.04 34.47 3.31
N ALA A 214 -5.34 33.85 4.46
CA ALA A 214 -5.37 34.55 5.74
C ALA A 214 -3.99 35.15 6.10
N THR A 215 -2.92 34.41 5.82
CA THR A 215 -1.55 34.89 6.04
C THR A 215 -1.23 36.06 5.13
N ASN A 216 -1.58 35.98 3.84
CA ASN A 216 -1.33 37.05 2.89
C ASN A 216 -2.12 38.32 3.21
N LEU A 217 -3.38 38.19 3.63
CA LEU A 217 -4.18 39.31 4.13
C LEU A 217 -3.50 40.00 5.32
N GLY A 218 -3.04 39.22 6.30
CA GLY A 218 -2.36 39.78 7.46
C GLY A 218 -1.08 40.52 7.06
N VAL A 219 -0.23 39.93 6.20
CA VAL A 219 0.98 40.59 5.70
C VAL A 219 0.66 41.90 4.99
N ALA A 220 -0.37 41.93 4.14
CA ALA A 220 -0.82 43.14 3.46
C ALA A 220 -1.31 44.23 4.44
N LEU A 221 -1.83 43.84 5.60
CA LEU A 221 -2.24 44.75 6.68
C LEU A 221 -1.09 45.09 7.67
N GLY A 222 0.13 44.60 7.41
CA GLY A 222 1.34 45.04 8.10
C GLY A 222 1.78 44.20 9.30
N ILE A 223 1.22 43.01 9.53
CA ILE A 223 1.73 42.09 10.56
C ILE A 223 2.88 41.23 10.00
N ASP A 224 3.86 40.92 10.85
CA ASP A 224 4.95 40.00 10.52
C ASP A 224 4.40 38.58 10.28
N PRO A 225 4.69 37.94 9.12
CA PRO A 225 4.25 36.58 8.83
C PRO A 225 4.75 35.54 9.86
N GLN A 226 5.90 35.76 10.51
CA GLN A 226 6.40 34.87 11.56
C GLN A 226 5.57 34.91 12.83
N VAL A 227 4.90 36.04 13.09
CA VAL A 227 3.97 36.15 14.21
C VAL A 227 2.68 35.40 13.87
N LEU A 228 2.13 35.60 12.67
CA LEU A 228 0.94 34.87 12.20
C LEU A 228 1.14 33.35 12.19
N ALA A 229 2.28 32.86 11.71
CA ALA A 229 2.58 31.44 11.61
C ALA A 229 2.50 30.68 12.96
N LYS A 230 2.52 31.39 14.10
CA LYS A 230 2.38 30.79 15.44
C LYS A 230 0.95 30.38 15.80
N TYR A 231 -0.07 30.95 15.15
CA TYR A 231 -1.47 30.71 15.48
C TYR A 231 -2.42 30.64 14.28
N VAL A 232 -2.02 31.13 13.10
CA VAL A 232 -2.71 30.90 11.82
C VAL A 232 -2.12 29.64 11.19
N GLN A 233 -2.73 28.51 11.52
CA GLN A 233 -2.32 27.18 11.06
C GLN A 233 -3.56 26.35 10.73
N PRO A 234 -3.42 25.25 9.97
CA PRO A 234 -4.53 24.33 9.74
C PRO A 234 -5.11 23.88 11.07
N LEU A 235 -6.44 23.89 11.19
CA LEU A 235 -7.12 23.32 12.34
C LEU A 235 -7.04 21.80 12.22
N LEU A 236 -6.30 21.17 13.13
CA LEU A 236 -6.21 19.71 13.28
C LEU A 236 -6.99 19.27 14.51
#